data_AF-A0A0N8H6N5-F1
#
_entry.id   AF-A0A0N8H6N5-F1
#
_cell.length_a   1.000
_cell.length_b   1.000
_cell.length_c   1.000
_cell.angle_alpha   90.00
_cell.angle_beta   90.00
_cell.angle_gamma   90.00
#
_symmetry.space_group_name_H-M   'P 1'
#
loop_
_entity.id
_entity.type
_entity.pdbx_description
1 polymer ?
#
loop_
_entity_poly.entity_id
_entity_poly.type
_entity_poly.pdbx_seq_one_letter_code
_entity_poly.pdbx_strand_id
1 'polypeptide(L)'
;MDQTSTGGGLLSAPELSPLEQEVLDEYERLAENMNKLATILDHLASNPSTEILDGLRELERKTSLAFTLLKASVYSIVLQQEIDWGDGSTT
;
A
#
# COMPACT_ATOMS: atom_id res chain seq x y z
N MET A 1 -19.45 -75.75 -3.71
CA MET A 1 -18.55 -75.11 -2.73
C MET A 1 -18.22 -73.75 -3.26
N ASP A 2 -18.69 -72.74 -2.55
CA ASP A 2 -18.67 -71.31 -2.87
C ASP A 2 -17.29 -70.78 -3.26
N GLN A 3 -17.26 -70.01 -4.34
CA GLN A 3 -16.26 -68.96 -4.55
C GLN A 3 -16.98 -67.62 -4.39
N THR A 4 -16.94 -67.07 -3.17
CA THR A 4 -17.27 -65.66 -2.89
C THR A 4 -16.00 -64.97 -2.43
N SER A 5 -15.17 -64.54 -3.39
CA SER A 5 -14.10 -63.58 -3.12
C SER A 5 -14.69 -62.17 -3.21
N THR A 6 -15.22 -61.70 -2.09
CA THR A 6 -15.65 -60.33 -1.87
C THR A 6 -14.42 -59.50 -1.51
N GLY A 7 -13.87 -58.75 -2.47
CA GLY A 7 -12.69 -57.92 -2.20
C GLY A 7 -12.50 -56.83 -3.24
N GLY A 8 -12.88 -55.60 -2.90
CA GLY A 8 -12.59 -54.43 -3.75
C GLY A 8 -13.61 -53.30 -3.72
N GLY A 9 -14.47 -53.18 -2.70
CA GLY A 9 -15.32 -52.01 -2.51
C GLY A 9 -14.62 -50.87 -1.77
N LEU A 10 -13.40 -50.52 -2.17
CA LEU A 10 -12.71 -49.35 -1.63
C LEU A 10 -13.22 -48.11 -2.38
N LEU A 11 -14.31 -47.55 -1.84
CA LEU A 11 -14.63 -46.12 -1.94
C LEU A 11 -14.54 -45.56 -3.37
N SER A 12 -15.44 -45.97 -4.25
CA SER A 12 -15.70 -45.21 -5.48
C SER A 12 -16.03 -43.77 -5.05
N ALA A 13 -15.18 -42.81 -5.43
CA ALA A 13 -15.50 -41.40 -5.26
C ALA A 13 -16.91 -41.17 -5.83
N PRO A 14 -17.79 -40.43 -5.14
CA PRO A 14 -19.11 -40.15 -5.67
C PRO A 14 -18.94 -39.58 -7.08
N GLU A 15 -19.56 -40.20 -8.09
CA GLU A 15 -19.54 -39.64 -9.42
C GLU A 15 -20.22 -38.27 -9.36
N LEU A 16 -19.41 -37.23 -9.42
CA LEU A 16 -19.87 -35.86 -9.41
C LEU A 16 -20.66 -35.61 -10.69
N SER A 17 -21.80 -34.95 -10.54
CA SER A 17 -22.53 -34.49 -11.72
C SER A 17 -21.67 -33.46 -12.48
N PRO A 18 -21.83 -33.32 -13.81
CA PRO A 18 -21.02 -32.38 -14.60
C PRO A 18 -21.04 -30.95 -14.06
N LEU A 19 -22.17 -30.51 -13.52
CA LEU A 19 -22.34 -29.19 -12.90
C LEU A 19 -21.54 -29.05 -11.59
N GLU A 20 -21.51 -30.08 -10.76
CA GLU A 20 -20.77 -30.05 -9.49
C GLU A 20 -19.25 -29.94 -9.73
N GLN A 21 -18.74 -30.63 -10.76
CA GLN A 21 -17.33 -30.51 -11.15
C GLN A 21 -17.02 -29.10 -11.67
N GLU A 22 -17.84 -28.56 -12.56
CA GLU A 22 -17.66 -27.20 -13.10
C GLU A 22 -17.64 -26.13 -11.98
N VAL A 23 -18.55 -26.26 -11.03
CA VAL A 23 -18.62 -25.35 -9.88
C VAL A 23 -17.37 -25.48 -8.99
N LEU A 24 -16.91 -26.71 -8.72
CA LEU A 24 -15.68 -26.94 -7.96
C LEU A 24 -14.45 -26.35 -8.65
N ASP A 25 -14.32 -26.53 -9.96
CA ASP A 25 -13.22 -25.99 -10.76
C ASP A 25 -13.21 -24.44 -10.69
N GLU A 26 -14.37 -23.80 -10.77
CA GLU A 26 -14.48 -22.34 -10.64
C GLU A 26 -14.20 -21.85 -9.21
N TYR A 27 -14.62 -22.59 -8.17
CA TYR A 27 -14.26 -22.27 -6.79
C TYR A 27 -12.76 -22.42 -6.52
N GLU A 28 -12.12 -23.45 -7.06
CA GLU A 28 -10.68 -23.65 -6.97
C GLU A 28 -9.95 -22.47 -7.64
N ARG A 29 -10.36 -22.10 -8.85
CA ARG A 29 -9.80 -20.97 -9.57
C ARG A 29 -10.01 -19.64 -8.83
N LEU A 30 -11.19 -19.43 -8.25
CA LEU A 30 -11.49 -18.25 -7.45
C LEU A 30 -10.61 -18.19 -6.20
N ALA A 31 -10.46 -19.30 -5.48
CA ALA A 31 -9.61 -19.38 -4.30
C ALA A 31 -8.14 -19.10 -4.66
N GLU A 32 -7.65 -19.64 -5.76
CA GLU A 32 -6.31 -19.37 -6.26
C GLU A 32 -6.12 -17.89 -6.62
N ASN A 33 -7.10 -17.28 -7.28
CA ASN A 33 -7.09 -15.85 -7.60
C ASN A 33 -7.11 -14.98 -6.33
N MET A 34 -7.91 -15.35 -5.33
CA MET A 34 -7.95 -14.63 -4.04
C MET A 34 -6.61 -14.72 -3.30
N ASN A 35 -5.97 -15.89 -3.29
CA ASN A 35 -4.63 -16.05 -2.70
C ASN A 35 -3.58 -15.22 -3.43
N LYS A 36 -3.59 -15.21 -4.77
CA LYS A 36 -2.70 -14.37 -5.58
C LYS A 36 -2.91 -12.89 -5.28
N LEU A 37 -4.16 -12.45 -5.21
CA LEU A 37 -4.52 -11.07 -4.91
C LEU A 37 -4.07 -10.67 -3.50
N ALA A 38 -4.32 -11.50 -2.49
CA ALA A 38 -3.87 -11.26 -1.12
C ALA A 38 -2.34 -11.11 -1.05
N THR A 39 -1.60 -12.00 -1.72
CA THR A 39 -0.13 -11.95 -1.78
C THR A 39 0.38 -10.66 -2.43
N ILE A 40 -0.24 -10.22 -3.54
CA ILE A 40 0.11 -8.97 -4.22
C ILE A 40 -0.18 -7.75 -3.34
N LEU A 41 -1.33 -7.75 -2.65
CA LEU A 41 -1.69 -6.66 -1.74
C LEU A 41 -0.74 -6.59 -0.54
N ASP A 42 -0.38 -7.72 0.06
CA ASP A 42 0.60 -7.77 1.14
C ASP A 42 1.95 -7.23 0.67
N HIS A 43 2.43 -7.64 -0.51
CA HIS A 43 3.68 -7.14 -1.07
C HIS A 43 3.64 -5.62 -1.34
N LEU A 44 2.52 -5.12 -1.85
CA LEU A 44 2.32 -3.69 -2.11
C LEU A 44 2.24 -2.89 -0.80
N ALA A 45 1.57 -3.42 0.22
CA ALA A 45 1.43 -2.78 1.52
C ALA A 45 2.73 -2.83 2.34
N SER A 46 3.51 -3.90 2.23
CA SER A 46 4.80 -4.06 2.91
C SER A 46 5.92 -3.26 2.26
N ASN A 47 5.78 -2.97 0.96
CA ASN A 47 6.71 -2.16 0.19
C ASN A 47 5.98 -0.92 -0.36
N PRO A 48 5.52 0.01 0.51
CA PRO A 48 5.12 1.32 0.01
C PRO A 48 6.31 1.86 -0.77
N SER A 49 6.09 2.38 -1.98
CA SER A 49 7.19 2.73 -2.87
C SER A 49 8.16 3.61 -2.11
N THR A 50 9.33 3.06 -1.80
CA THR A 50 10.40 3.74 -1.06
C THR A 50 10.73 5.05 -1.77
N GLU A 51 10.58 5.06 -3.09
CA GLU A 51 10.59 6.23 -3.96
C GLU A 51 9.63 7.36 -3.54
N ILE A 52 8.37 7.07 -3.17
CA ILE A 52 7.44 8.11 -2.69
C ILE A 52 7.88 8.65 -1.34
N LEU A 53 8.28 7.79 -0.40
CA LEU A 53 8.75 8.24 0.92
C LEU A 53 10.03 9.07 0.83
N ASP A 54 10.98 8.64 -0.01
CA ASP A 54 12.22 9.37 -0.27
C ASP A 54 11.93 10.69 -0.98
N GLY A 55 11.02 10.69 -1.95
CA GLY A 55 10.53 11.90 -2.62
C GLY A 55 9.88 12.89 -1.65
N LEU A 56 9.04 12.42 -0.73
CA LEU A 56 8.41 13.26 0.30
C LEU A 56 9.44 13.83 1.28
N ARG A 57 10.44 13.05 1.71
CA ARG A 57 11.52 13.54 2.58
C ARG A 57 12.39 14.60 1.90
N GLU A 58 12.74 14.38 0.63
CA GLU A 58 13.48 15.36 -0.15
C GLU A 58 12.67 16.66 -0.33
N LEU A 59 11.36 16.54 -0.58
CA LEU A 59 10.44 17.67 -0.68
C LEU A 59 10.32 18.43 0.64
N GLU A 60 10.17 17.72 1.76
CA GLU A 60 10.15 18.30 3.11
C GLU A 60 11.41 19.14 3.38
N ARG A 61 12.60 18.60 3.07
CA ARG A 61 13.87 19.32 3.26
C ARG A 61 13.93 20.60 2.42
N LYS A 62 13.56 20.52 1.14
CA LYS A 62 13.60 21.67 0.23
C LYS A 62 12.61 22.76 0.65
N THR A 63 11.38 22.37 0.96
CA THR A 63 10.33 23.31 1.37
C THR A 63 10.62 23.92 2.73
N SER A 64 11.17 23.16 3.69
CA SER A 64 11.62 23.68 4.99
C SER A 64 12.73 24.71 4.85
N LEU A 65 13.67 24.48 3.94
CA LEU A 65 14.73 25.44 3.64
C LEU A 65 14.16 26.71 2.99
N ALA A 66 13.29 26.57 1.99
CA ALA A 66 12.61 27.70 1.37
C ALA A 66 11.78 28.51 2.40
N PHE A 67 11.05 27.84 3.28
CA PHE A 67 10.27 28.47 4.34
C PHE A 67 11.16 29.20 5.36
N THR A 68 12.29 28.60 5.73
CA THR A 68 13.26 29.24 6.63
C THR A 68 13.87 30.49 6.00
N LEU A 69 14.26 30.42 4.73
CA LEU A 69 14.80 31.56 3.99
C LEU A 69 13.75 32.68 3.84
N LEU A 70 12.50 32.31 3.53
CA LEU A 70 11.39 33.25 3.46
C LEU A 70 11.16 33.93 4.81
N LYS A 71 11.11 33.15 5.89
CA LYS A 71 10.96 33.69 7.25
C LYS A 71 12.10 34.65 7.56
N ALA A 72 13.35 34.25 7.33
CA ALA A 72 14.51 35.10 7.57
C ALA A 72 14.45 36.40 6.74
N SER A 73 14.04 36.34 5.47
CA SER A 73 13.93 37.54 4.63
C SER A 73 12.84 38.49 5.12
N VAL A 74 11.67 37.95 5.47
CA VAL A 74 10.56 38.74 6.01
C VAL A 74 10.92 39.39 7.34
N TYR A 75 11.52 38.63 8.26
CA TYR A 75 11.99 39.18 9.54
C TYR A 75 13.02 40.30 9.33
N SER A 76 13.97 40.13 8.41
CA SER A 76 14.95 41.16 8.10
C SER A 76 14.30 42.44 7.56
N ILE A 77 13.30 42.31 6.67
CA ILE A 77 12.60 43.47 6.09
C ILE A 77 11.78 44.20 7.14
N VAL A 78 11.00 43.47 7.95
CA VAL A 78 10.16 44.05 9.01
C VAL A 78 11.03 44.76 10.05
N LEU A 79 12.12 44.13 10.49
CA LEU A 79 13.03 44.74 11.46
C LEU A 79 13.70 46.02 10.92
N GLN A 80 14.11 46.03 9.65
CA GLN A 80 14.67 47.24 9.02
C GLN A 80 13.64 48.38 8.97
N GLN A 81 12.37 48.08 8.68
CA GLN A 81 11.30 49.08 8.70
C GLN A 81 11.01 49.62 10.10
N GLU A 82 11.01 48.76 11.13
CA GLU A 82 10.83 49.21 12.52
C GLU A 82 11.95 50.15 12.97
N ILE A 83 13.19 49.88 12.57
CA ILE A 83 14.35 50.75 12.87
C ILE A 83 14.22 52.10 12.14
N ASP A 84 13.90 52.08 10.84
CA ASP A 84 13.73 53.29 10.02
C ASP A 84 12.59 54.18 10.53
N TRP A 85 11.46 53.59 10.94
CA TRP A 85 10.36 54.31 11.58
C TRP A 85 10.68 54.83 12.98
N GLY A 86 11.51 54.12 13.74
CA GLY A 86 11.92 54.54 15.08
C GLY A 86 12.84 55.77 15.07
N ASP A 87 13.74 55.86 14.09
CA ASP A 87 14.71 56.96 13.93
C ASP A 87 14.03 58.28 13.52
N GLY A 88 12.98 58.21 12.68
CA GLY A 88 12.20 59.38 12.23
C GLY A 88 11.34 60.07 13.30
N SER A 89 11.35 59.61 14.56
CA SER A 89 10.53 60.18 15.65
C SER A 89 11.27 61.13 16.60
N THR A 90 12.57 61.39 16.38
CA THR A 90 13.42 62.16 17.32
C THR A 90 13.90 63.54 16.85
N THR A 91 13.27 64.15 15.84
CA THR A 91 13.50 65.57 15.46
C THR A 91 12.20 66.35 15.40
#